data_AF-A0A1S3IWA5-F1
#
_entry.id   AF-A0A1S3IWA5-F1
#
_cell.length_a   1.000
_cell.length_b   1.000
_cell.length_c   1.000
_cell.angle_alpha   90.00
_cell.angle_beta   90.00
_cell.angle_gamma   90.00
#
_symmetry.space_group_name_H-M   'P 1'
#
loop_
_entity.id
_entity.type
_entity.pdbx_description
1 polymer ?
#
loop_
_entity_poly.entity_id
_entity_poly.type
_entity_poly.pdbx_seq_one_letter_code
_entity_poly.pdbx_strand_id
1 'polypeptide(L)'
;MFSLSGILAYVAGRGRIPSGLPPLKRHMADHLVNSAIMLDMVKAIIPPLTFDLHKGQAGRIAVVGGCQEYTGAPYFAAISALKLGADLSHVFCTRDAATVIKSYSPELIVHPILDHPSAVTEVNQWLPRFQSMVIGPGLGRTTPILETVKGVIEKAKELEIPLVIDADGLFLVTQDPDVIKSYTKTILTPNIVEFERLFQKMMGHKPDPLEAVENVTQLSKALGNVTIVQKGDHDVISDGNKGYRLYAFNQLISDRIGFHRQIPDTRHQL
;
A
#
# COMPACT_ATOMS: atom_id res chain seq x y z
N MET A 1 -8.26 -0.63 4.52
CA MET A 1 -8.05 -2.09 4.62
C MET A 1 -8.33 -2.81 3.29
N PHE A 2 -9.46 -2.58 2.60
CA PHE A 2 -9.75 -3.18 1.29
C PHE A 2 -8.88 -2.69 0.10
N SER A 3 -8.28 -1.49 0.16
CA SER A 3 -7.40 -1.01 -0.91
C SER A 3 -6.04 -1.71 -0.92
N LEU A 4 -5.61 -2.25 0.23
CA LEU A 4 -4.31 -2.88 0.37
C LEU A 4 -4.26 -4.22 -0.38
N SER A 5 -5.37 -4.95 -0.42
CA SER A 5 -5.51 -6.23 -1.14
C SER A 5 -5.29 -6.10 -2.65
N GLY A 6 -5.92 -5.12 -3.31
CA GLY A 6 -5.73 -4.95 -4.75
C GLY A 6 -4.36 -4.38 -5.13
N ILE A 7 -3.73 -3.61 -4.23
CA ILE A 7 -2.37 -3.08 -4.41
C ILE A 7 -1.32 -4.16 -4.15
N LEU A 8 -1.54 -5.06 -3.20
CA LEU A 8 -0.68 -6.24 -2.99
C LEU A 8 -0.65 -7.15 -4.22
N ALA A 9 -1.79 -7.33 -4.91
CA ALA A 9 -1.83 -8.03 -6.19
C ALA A 9 -1.06 -7.30 -7.30
N TYR A 10 -1.14 -5.96 -7.36
CA TYR A 10 -0.36 -5.14 -8.31
C TYR A 10 1.16 -5.25 -8.07
N VAL A 11 1.56 -5.23 -6.81
CA VAL A 11 2.96 -5.27 -6.41
C VAL A 11 3.57 -6.68 -6.57
N ALA A 12 2.77 -7.74 -6.41
CA ALA A 12 3.20 -9.12 -6.68
C ALA A 12 3.52 -9.38 -8.18
N GLY A 13 2.95 -8.60 -9.11
CA GLY A 13 3.09 -8.81 -10.56
C GLY A 13 4.19 -8.01 -11.28
N ARG A 14 5.28 -7.62 -10.59
CA ARG A 14 6.47 -6.95 -11.18
C ARG A 14 6.26 -5.55 -11.80
N GLY A 15 5.38 -4.71 -11.25
CA GLY A 15 5.47 -3.25 -11.42
C GLY A 15 5.55 -2.69 -12.84
N ARG A 16 4.99 -3.38 -13.85
CA ARG A 16 4.90 -2.85 -15.22
C ARG A 16 3.44 -2.67 -15.61
N ILE A 17 3.11 -1.44 -16.01
CA ILE A 17 1.93 -1.18 -16.84
C ILE A 17 2.19 -1.85 -18.21
N PRO A 18 1.31 -2.71 -18.73
CA PRO A 18 1.52 -3.37 -20.02
C PRO A 18 1.72 -2.35 -21.14
N SER A 19 2.89 -2.39 -21.80
CA SER A 19 3.18 -1.62 -23.00
C SER A 19 2.51 -2.28 -24.21
N GLY A 20 1.23 -2.02 -24.43
CA GLY A 20 0.49 -2.62 -25.54
C GLY A 20 -0.99 -2.27 -25.62
N LEU A 21 -1.41 -1.11 -25.08
CA LEU A 21 -2.81 -0.68 -25.15
C LEU A 21 -3.08 0.06 -26.48
N PRO A 22 -4.23 -0.19 -27.14
CA PRO A 22 -4.62 0.56 -28.32
C PRO A 22 -4.76 2.05 -27.98
N PRO A 23 -4.38 2.97 -28.90
CA PRO A 23 -4.51 4.40 -28.66
C PRO A 23 -5.99 4.75 -28.56
N LEU A 24 -6.46 5.00 -27.34
CA LEU A 24 -7.80 5.54 -27.09
C LEU A 24 -7.81 6.99 -27.57
N LYS A 25 -8.72 7.25 -28.52
CA LYS A 25 -8.86 8.53 -29.23
C LYS A 25 -8.91 9.70 -28.24
N ARG A 26 -8.03 10.69 -28.47
CA ARG A 26 -7.99 11.98 -27.80
C ARG A 26 -9.37 12.65 -27.91
N HIS A 27 -10.04 12.86 -26.78
CA HIS A 27 -10.81 14.06 -26.46
C HIS A 27 -11.18 14.05 -24.97
N MET A 28 -11.28 15.25 -24.40
CA MET A 28 -11.28 15.55 -22.97
C MET A 28 -12.46 14.92 -22.21
N ALA A 29 -12.14 13.99 -21.31
CA ALA A 29 -12.93 13.56 -20.16
C ALA A 29 -12.02 12.66 -19.32
N ASP A 30 -12.10 12.74 -17.99
CA ASP A 30 -11.41 11.84 -17.07
C ASP A 30 -11.36 10.41 -17.62
N HIS A 31 -10.18 9.78 -17.66
CA HIS A 31 -10.02 8.43 -18.17
C HIS A 31 -10.70 7.43 -17.21
N LEU A 32 -12.00 7.21 -17.44
CA LEU A 32 -12.84 6.27 -16.69
C LEU A 32 -12.38 4.83 -16.97
N VAL A 33 -11.89 4.14 -15.95
CA VAL A 33 -11.68 2.70 -16.01
C VAL A 33 -12.89 2.02 -15.40
N ASN A 34 -13.64 1.27 -16.22
CA ASN A 34 -14.78 0.50 -15.74
C ASN A 34 -14.35 -0.88 -15.18
N SER A 35 -15.26 -1.54 -14.48
CA SER A 35 -15.05 -2.82 -13.81
C SER A 35 -14.52 -3.93 -14.72
N ALA A 36 -14.89 -3.96 -16.01
CA ALA A 36 -14.45 -5.00 -16.93
C ALA A 36 -12.98 -4.82 -17.33
N ILE A 37 -12.60 -3.59 -17.70
CA ILE A 37 -11.20 -3.25 -18.04
C ILE A 37 -10.31 -3.51 -16.83
N MET A 38 -10.77 -3.13 -15.63
CA MET A 38 -10.04 -3.37 -14.40
C MET A 38 -9.82 -4.85 -14.11
N LEU A 39 -10.84 -5.69 -14.30
CA LEU A 39 -10.72 -7.14 -14.13
C LEU A 39 -9.69 -7.76 -15.07
N ASP A 40 -9.65 -7.32 -16.33
CA ASP A 40 -8.70 -7.83 -17.30
C ASP A 40 -7.27 -7.35 -16.99
N MET A 41 -7.11 -6.12 -16.50
CA MET A 41 -5.83 -5.63 -15.97
C MET A 41 -5.36 -6.46 -14.77
N VAL A 42 -6.26 -6.76 -13.81
CA VAL A 42 -5.91 -7.57 -12.64
C VAL A 42 -5.49 -8.98 -13.07
N LYS A 43 -6.24 -9.64 -13.95
CA LYS A 43 -5.89 -10.97 -14.47
C LYS A 43 -4.53 -10.99 -15.17
N ALA A 44 -4.18 -9.92 -15.89
CA ALA A 44 -2.90 -9.81 -16.58
C ALA A 44 -1.70 -9.66 -15.63
N ILE A 45 -1.93 -9.26 -14.38
CA ILE A 45 -0.88 -9.01 -13.38
C ILE A 45 -0.73 -10.18 -12.40
N ILE A 46 -1.76 -11.01 -12.23
CA ILE A 46 -1.68 -12.23 -11.42
C ILE A 46 -0.68 -13.20 -12.05
N PRO A 47 0.40 -13.59 -11.34
CA PRO A 47 1.37 -14.53 -11.88
C PRO A 47 0.72 -15.91 -12.11
N PRO A 48 1.08 -16.63 -13.19
CA PRO A 48 0.56 -17.96 -13.43
C PRO A 48 1.03 -18.93 -12.33
N LEU A 49 0.13 -19.80 -11.88
CA LEU A 49 0.49 -20.94 -11.04
C LEU A 49 1.25 -21.95 -11.90
N THR A 50 2.56 -22.07 -11.68
CA THR A 50 3.40 -23.07 -12.36
C THR A 50 3.89 -24.12 -11.36
N PHE A 51 3.95 -25.37 -11.79
CA PHE A 51 4.38 -26.50 -10.95
C PHE A 51 5.91 -26.52 -10.71
N ASP A 52 6.65 -25.68 -11.43
CA ASP A 52 8.12 -25.58 -11.33
C ASP A 52 8.59 -24.62 -10.22
N LEU A 53 7.66 -23.92 -9.55
CA LEU A 53 7.98 -22.98 -8.49
C LEU A 53 7.94 -23.66 -7.12
N HIS A 54 8.99 -23.45 -6.32
CA HIS A 54 9.07 -23.87 -4.93
C HIS A 54 8.54 -22.78 -3.98
N LYS A 55 8.13 -23.19 -2.77
CA LYS A 55 7.64 -22.29 -1.72
C LYS A 55 8.62 -21.14 -1.46
N GLY A 56 8.14 -19.90 -1.58
CA GLY A 56 8.89 -18.67 -1.45
C GLY A 56 9.30 -18.04 -2.77
N GLN A 57 8.97 -18.65 -3.92
CA GLN A 57 9.22 -18.08 -5.26
C GLN A 57 7.99 -17.38 -5.84
N ALA A 58 6.79 -17.61 -5.29
CA ALA A 58 5.53 -16.96 -5.70
C ALA A 58 5.12 -15.78 -4.79
N GLY A 59 6.03 -15.29 -3.94
CA GLY A 59 5.88 -14.00 -3.25
C GLY A 59 6.11 -14.06 -1.75
N ARG A 60 7.13 -13.34 -1.29
CA ARG A 60 7.45 -13.08 0.11
C ARG A 60 7.19 -11.62 0.39
N ILE A 61 6.18 -11.35 1.22
CA ILE A 61 5.71 -10.02 1.54
C ILE A 61 6.11 -9.69 2.97
N ALA A 62 6.64 -8.49 3.18
CA ALA A 62 6.85 -7.95 4.53
C ALA A 62 5.79 -6.89 4.87
N VAL A 63 5.31 -6.92 6.10
CA VAL A 63 4.49 -5.86 6.68
C VAL A 63 5.28 -5.26 7.84
N VAL A 64 5.50 -3.95 7.81
CA VAL A 64 6.18 -3.18 8.85
C VAL A 64 5.13 -2.33 9.55
N GLY A 65 4.80 -2.69 10.79
CA GLY A 65 3.73 -2.07 11.55
C GLY A 65 3.40 -2.87 12.81
N GLY A 66 2.43 -2.41 13.58
CA GLY A 66 2.07 -3.02 14.86
C GLY A 66 2.82 -2.41 16.05
N CYS A 67 2.06 -1.69 16.85
CA CYS A 67 2.44 -1.18 18.17
C CYS A 67 1.52 -1.79 19.24
N GLN A 68 1.78 -1.44 20.50
CA GLN A 68 1.03 -1.91 21.66
C GLN A 68 -0.49 -1.75 21.49
N GLU A 69 -0.93 -0.63 20.92
CA GLU A 69 -2.35 -0.30 20.74
C GLU A 69 -2.95 -0.91 19.47
N TYR A 70 -2.16 -1.03 18.39
CA TYR A 70 -2.66 -1.35 17.04
C TYR A 70 -2.12 -2.67 16.50
N THR A 71 -2.50 -3.77 17.13
CA THR A 71 -2.07 -5.13 16.77
C THR A 71 -2.86 -5.76 15.62
N GLY A 72 -4.12 -5.37 15.41
CA GLY A 72 -4.98 -5.94 14.36
C GLY A 72 -4.65 -5.47 12.93
N ALA A 73 -4.26 -4.21 12.77
CA ALA A 73 -3.94 -3.62 11.46
C ALA A 73 -2.84 -4.37 10.68
N PRO A 74 -1.66 -4.67 11.27
CA PRO A 74 -0.63 -5.43 10.57
C PRO A 74 -1.05 -6.87 10.27
N TYR A 75 -1.87 -7.51 11.13
CA TYR A 75 -2.43 -8.83 10.85
C TYR A 75 -3.29 -8.84 9.59
N PHE A 76 -4.23 -7.90 9.46
CA PHE A 76 -5.10 -7.85 8.28
C PHE A 76 -4.33 -7.60 6.99
N ALA A 77 -3.30 -6.75 7.03
CA ALA A 77 -2.41 -6.56 5.89
C ALA A 77 -1.68 -7.86 5.51
N ALA A 78 -1.10 -8.54 6.51
CA ALA A 78 -0.28 -9.73 6.30
C ALA A 78 -1.09 -10.95 5.85
N ILE A 79 -2.25 -11.20 6.46
CA ILE A 79 -3.11 -12.33 6.09
C ILE A 79 -3.77 -12.10 4.73
N SER A 80 -4.09 -10.85 4.38
CA SER A 80 -4.61 -10.54 3.04
C SER A 80 -3.59 -10.88 1.96
N ALA A 81 -2.31 -10.64 2.20
CA ALA A 81 -1.25 -11.04 1.27
C ALA A 81 -1.24 -12.56 1.03
N LEU A 82 -1.34 -13.37 2.09
CA LEU A 82 -1.43 -14.84 1.97
C LEU A 82 -2.69 -15.27 1.21
N LYS A 83 -3.86 -14.69 1.57
CA LYS A 83 -5.13 -15.00 0.90
C LYS A 83 -5.16 -14.63 -0.58
N LEU A 84 -4.29 -13.71 -1.01
CA LEU A 84 -4.14 -13.29 -2.41
C LEU A 84 -3.05 -14.06 -3.15
N GLY A 85 -2.42 -15.06 -2.51
CA GLY A 85 -1.49 -15.97 -3.15
C GLY A 85 0.00 -15.74 -2.83
N ALA A 86 0.33 -14.90 -1.85
CA ALA A 86 1.71 -14.84 -1.36
C ALA A 86 2.08 -16.16 -0.64
N ASP A 87 3.29 -16.66 -0.91
CA ASP A 87 3.80 -17.89 -0.29
C ASP A 87 4.13 -17.70 1.21
N LEU A 88 4.69 -16.54 1.54
CA LEU A 88 5.10 -16.19 2.90
C LEU A 88 4.77 -14.74 3.20
N SER A 89 4.29 -14.50 4.41
CA SER A 89 3.96 -13.17 4.92
C SER A 89 4.64 -12.95 6.26
N HIS A 90 5.50 -11.95 6.29
CA HIS A 90 6.28 -11.58 7.46
C HIS A 90 5.75 -10.30 8.08
N VAL A 91 5.68 -10.23 9.40
CA VAL A 91 5.27 -9.03 10.13
C VAL A 91 6.42 -8.59 11.03
N PHE A 92 7.01 -7.44 10.73
CA PHE A 92 7.93 -6.75 11.63
C PHE A 92 7.12 -5.78 12.48
N CYS A 93 7.11 -6.01 13.79
CA CYS A 93 6.32 -5.25 14.75
C CYS A 93 7.14 -4.93 16.01
N THR A 94 6.58 -4.09 16.88
CA THR A 94 7.09 -3.91 18.25
C THR A 94 6.94 -5.20 19.07
N ARG A 95 7.73 -5.33 20.13
CA ARG A 95 7.71 -6.52 20.99
C ARG A 95 6.33 -6.78 21.58
N ASP A 96 5.67 -5.74 22.06
CA ASP A 96 4.37 -5.84 22.76
C ASP A 96 3.23 -6.25 21.82
N ALA A 97 3.34 -5.94 20.53
CA ALA A 97 2.35 -6.33 19.53
C ALA A 97 2.44 -7.82 19.14
N ALA A 98 3.62 -8.42 19.26
CA ALA A 98 3.93 -9.67 18.60
C ALA A 98 3.14 -10.87 19.10
N THR A 99 2.95 -11.01 20.42
CA THR A 99 2.20 -12.14 20.99
C THR A 99 0.75 -12.14 20.50
N VAL A 100 0.13 -10.96 20.45
CA VAL A 100 -1.25 -10.81 19.96
C VAL A 100 -1.33 -11.17 18.48
N ILE A 101 -0.43 -10.62 17.65
CA ILE A 101 -0.43 -10.91 16.20
C ILE A 101 -0.21 -12.41 15.93
N LYS A 102 0.72 -13.05 16.63
CA LYS A 102 0.98 -14.50 16.52
C LYS A 102 -0.23 -15.35 16.90
N SER A 103 -1.05 -14.88 17.84
CA SER A 103 -2.25 -15.60 18.28
C SER A 103 -3.37 -15.61 17.23
N TYR A 104 -3.39 -14.66 16.28
CA TYR A 104 -4.42 -14.58 15.24
C TYR A 104 -4.24 -15.60 14.11
N SER A 105 -3.00 -16.00 13.79
CA SER A 105 -2.74 -17.08 12.81
C SER A 105 -1.33 -17.65 12.96
N PRO A 106 -1.17 -18.98 12.96
CA PRO A 106 0.15 -19.63 12.96
C PRO A 106 0.86 -19.54 11.59
N GLU A 107 0.20 -19.06 10.54
CA GLU A 107 0.77 -18.95 9.19
C GLU A 107 1.69 -17.74 9.02
N LEU A 108 1.52 -16.72 9.87
CA LEU A 108 2.31 -15.49 9.81
C LEU A 108 3.66 -15.66 10.52
N ILE A 109 4.72 -15.16 9.89
CA ILE A 109 6.05 -15.13 10.49
C ILE A 109 6.24 -13.76 11.16
N VAL A 110 6.09 -13.71 12.47
CA VAL A 110 6.09 -12.44 13.24
C VAL A 110 7.43 -12.20 13.93
N HIS A 111 8.04 -11.06 13.63
CA HIS A 111 9.34 -10.59 14.09
C HIS A 111 9.18 -9.41 15.07
N PRO A 112 9.38 -9.62 16.38
CA PRO A 112 9.25 -8.60 17.43
C PRO A 112 10.51 -7.73 17.57
N ILE A 113 10.82 -6.91 16.57
CA ILE A 113 12.13 -6.21 16.49
C ILE A 113 12.05 -4.70 16.29
N LEU A 114 10.88 -4.09 16.02
CA LEU A 114 10.86 -2.69 15.53
C LEU A 114 11.28 -1.65 16.57
N ASP A 115 11.10 -1.99 17.84
CA ASP A 115 11.48 -1.20 19.01
C ASP A 115 12.89 -1.55 19.54
N HIS A 116 13.62 -2.43 18.84
CA HIS A 116 14.98 -2.81 19.23
C HIS A 116 16.04 -1.84 18.66
N PRO A 117 17.13 -1.53 19.39
CA PRO A 117 18.18 -0.63 18.88
C PRO A 117 18.85 -1.10 17.58
N SER A 118 18.93 -2.41 17.32
CA SER A 118 19.46 -2.99 16.08
C SER A 118 18.39 -3.31 15.03
N ALA A 119 17.16 -2.81 15.18
CA ALA A 119 16.03 -3.10 14.31
C ALA A 119 16.37 -2.96 12.81
N VAL A 120 16.97 -1.84 12.41
CA VAL A 120 17.34 -1.58 11.01
C VAL A 120 18.30 -2.65 10.49
N THR A 121 19.32 -2.99 11.26
CA THR A 121 20.32 -4.01 10.89
C THR A 121 19.69 -5.40 10.78
N GLU A 122 18.82 -5.76 11.72
CA GLU A 122 18.16 -7.07 11.73
C GLU A 122 17.16 -7.20 10.59
N VAL A 123 16.33 -6.17 10.33
CA VAL A 123 15.41 -6.15 9.18
C VAL A 123 16.19 -6.25 7.87
N ASN A 124 17.33 -5.55 7.76
CA ASN A 124 18.17 -5.56 6.55
C ASN A 124 18.63 -6.96 6.15
N GLN A 125 18.84 -7.87 7.11
CA GLN A 125 19.20 -9.27 6.81
C GLN A 125 18.08 -10.04 6.09
N TRP A 126 16.82 -9.63 6.29
CA TRP A 126 15.65 -10.22 5.65
C TRP A 126 15.30 -9.57 4.31
N LEU A 127 15.61 -8.28 4.14
CA LEU A 127 15.22 -7.50 2.96
C LEU A 127 15.50 -8.18 1.61
N PRO A 128 16.68 -8.81 1.36
CA PRO A 128 16.96 -9.48 0.08
C PRO A 128 15.98 -10.60 -0.28
N ARG A 129 15.18 -11.09 0.68
CA ARG A 129 14.20 -12.15 0.47
C ARG A 129 12.87 -11.60 -0.02
N PHE A 130 12.52 -10.36 0.29
CA PHE A 130 11.19 -9.82 0.02
C PHE A 130 11.02 -9.36 -1.42
N GLN A 131 9.83 -9.58 -1.96
CA GLN A 131 9.43 -9.05 -3.27
C GLN A 131 8.75 -7.69 -3.11
N SER A 132 8.21 -7.41 -1.93
CA SER A 132 7.68 -6.10 -1.58
C SER A 132 7.43 -5.94 -0.09
N MET A 133 7.18 -4.69 0.29
CA MET A 133 6.90 -4.32 1.67
C MET A 133 5.67 -3.42 1.76
N VAL A 134 4.86 -3.64 2.80
CA VAL A 134 3.81 -2.74 3.25
C VAL A 134 4.29 -2.06 4.51
N ILE A 135 4.20 -0.73 4.59
CA ILE A 135 4.69 0.06 5.73
C ILE A 135 3.56 0.93 6.27
N GLY A 136 3.37 0.87 7.59
CA GLY A 136 2.48 1.79 8.31
C GLY A 136 1.25 1.21 9.01
N PRO A 137 0.67 0.05 8.64
CA PRO A 137 -0.50 -0.50 9.34
C PRO A 137 -0.25 -0.68 10.85
N GLY A 138 -0.88 0.16 11.67
CA GLY A 138 -0.74 0.14 13.12
C GLY A 138 0.68 0.44 13.61
N LEU A 139 1.50 1.18 12.84
CA LEU A 139 2.89 1.45 13.19
C LEU A 139 3.03 2.30 14.46
N GLY A 140 2.06 3.18 14.73
CA GLY A 140 2.21 4.21 15.74
C GLY A 140 3.07 5.37 15.24
N ARG A 141 3.26 6.38 16.10
CA ARG A 141 3.88 7.66 15.72
C ARG A 141 4.97 8.14 16.67
N THR A 142 5.48 7.27 17.52
CA THR A 142 6.59 7.61 18.42
C THR A 142 7.86 7.84 17.61
N THR A 143 8.62 8.89 17.92
CA THR A 143 9.85 9.26 17.21
C THR A 143 10.82 8.08 17.00
N PRO A 144 11.14 7.24 18.00
CA PRO A 144 12.09 6.13 17.80
C PRO A 144 11.63 5.12 16.74
N ILE A 145 10.34 4.79 16.70
CA ILE A 145 9.78 3.88 15.70
C ILE A 145 9.83 4.51 14.31
N LEU A 146 9.50 5.80 14.20
CA LEU A 146 9.53 6.51 12.92
C LEU A 146 10.97 6.59 12.35
N GLU A 147 11.97 6.82 13.20
CA GLU A 147 13.38 6.79 12.83
C GLU A 147 13.84 5.40 12.37
N THR A 148 13.49 4.35 13.12
CA THR A 148 13.74 2.96 12.71
C THR A 148 13.15 2.66 11.34
N VAL A 149 11.88 3.03 11.12
CA VAL A 149 11.16 2.75 9.87
C VAL A 149 11.76 3.53 8.71
N LYS A 150 12.20 4.78 8.94
CA LYS A 150 12.95 5.55 7.95
C LYS A 150 14.21 4.81 7.52
N GLY A 151 15.01 4.32 8.47
CA GLY A 151 16.21 3.51 8.16
C GLY A 151 15.87 2.22 7.41
N VAL A 152 14.76 1.55 7.74
CA VAL A 152 14.28 0.37 7.00
C VAL A 152 13.90 0.73 5.55
N ILE A 153 13.20 1.85 5.33
CA ILE A 153 12.84 2.33 3.99
C ILE A 153 14.10 2.61 3.16
N GLU A 154 15.10 3.28 3.74
CA GLU A 154 16.38 3.57 3.07
C GLU A 154 17.08 2.27 2.63
N LYS A 155 17.13 1.26 3.49
CA LYS A 155 17.68 -0.07 3.14
C LYS A 155 16.86 -0.82 2.09
N ALA A 156 15.54 -0.70 2.12
CA ALA A 156 14.68 -1.29 1.11
C ALA A 156 14.89 -0.63 -0.27
N LYS A 157 15.11 0.69 -0.30
CA LYS A 157 15.42 1.46 -1.52
C LYS A 157 16.76 1.04 -2.12
N GLU A 158 17.81 0.86 -1.31
CA GLU A 158 19.13 0.35 -1.77
C GLU A 158 19.01 -1.00 -2.50
N LEU A 159 18.03 -1.82 -2.11
CA LEU A 159 17.73 -3.13 -2.70
C LEU A 159 16.62 -3.09 -3.74
N GLU A 160 16.16 -1.90 -4.12
CA GLU A 160 15.19 -1.73 -5.20
C GLU A 160 13.84 -2.45 -4.96
N ILE A 161 13.47 -2.63 -3.67
CA ILE A 161 12.26 -3.32 -3.20
C ILE A 161 11.02 -2.42 -3.30
N PRO A 162 9.97 -2.83 -4.03
CA PRO A 162 8.69 -2.13 -4.07
C PRO A 162 8.04 -1.90 -2.70
N LEU A 163 7.50 -0.70 -2.49
CA LEU A 163 6.91 -0.26 -1.23
C LEU A 163 5.44 0.14 -1.40
N VAL A 164 4.62 -0.25 -0.45
CA VAL A 164 3.26 0.28 -0.25
C VAL A 164 3.25 0.99 1.09
N ILE A 165 2.94 2.29 1.09
CA ILE A 165 2.89 3.10 2.30
C ILE A 165 1.42 3.47 2.58
N ASP A 166 0.92 3.07 3.75
CA ASP A 166 -0.45 3.31 4.21
C ASP A 166 -0.43 3.83 5.65
N ALA A 167 -1.54 4.41 6.12
CA ALA A 167 -1.78 4.82 7.50
C ALA A 167 -0.60 5.62 8.12
N ASP A 168 -0.02 5.14 9.23
CA ASP A 168 1.06 5.86 9.92
C ASP A 168 2.37 5.93 9.12
N GLY A 169 2.54 5.09 8.08
CA GLY A 169 3.60 5.27 7.11
C GLY A 169 3.41 6.56 6.29
N LEU A 170 2.17 6.93 5.97
CA LEU A 170 1.86 8.21 5.31
C LEU A 170 2.08 9.38 6.26
N PHE A 171 1.87 9.18 7.57
CA PHE A 171 2.26 10.18 8.57
C PHE A 171 3.78 10.43 8.52
N LEU A 172 4.61 9.39 8.48
CA LEU A 172 6.06 9.51 8.30
C LEU A 172 6.41 10.29 7.03
N VAL A 173 5.84 9.91 5.89
CA VAL A 173 6.06 10.59 4.60
C VAL A 173 5.61 12.06 4.65
N THR A 174 4.56 12.38 5.40
CA THR A 174 4.11 13.78 5.56
C THR A 174 5.09 14.59 6.41
N GLN A 175 5.74 13.99 7.41
CA GLN A 175 6.77 14.67 8.18
C GLN A 175 8.04 14.90 7.35
N ASP A 176 8.44 13.86 6.61
CA ASP A 176 9.67 13.84 5.81
C ASP A 176 9.40 13.21 4.42
N PRO A 177 8.96 14.02 3.43
CA PRO A 177 8.67 13.52 2.08
C PRO A 177 9.88 12.96 1.34
N ASP A 178 11.09 13.40 1.70
CA ASP A 178 12.34 12.99 1.03
C ASP A 178 12.65 11.50 1.25
N VAL A 179 12.06 10.88 2.28
CA VAL A 179 12.18 9.43 2.54
C VAL A 179 11.78 8.59 1.31
N ILE A 180 10.78 9.03 0.53
CA ILE A 180 10.28 8.32 -0.66
C ILE A 180 10.38 9.10 -1.97
N LYS A 181 10.83 10.35 -1.92
CA LYS A 181 10.91 11.21 -3.10
C LYS A 181 11.73 10.56 -4.21
N SER A 182 11.20 10.60 -5.43
CA SER A 182 11.76 10.01 -6.64
C SER A 182 11.92 8.47 -6.62
N TYR A 183 11.37 7.78 -5.62
CA TYR A 183 11.39 6.33 -5.56
C TYR A 183 10.10 5.75 -6.17
N THR A 184 10.09 5.64 -7.50
CA THR A 184 8.90 5.30 -8.31
C THR A 184 8.31 3.91 -8.06
N LYS A 185 9.05 3.04 -7.35
CA LYS A 185 8.54 1.74 -6.86
C LYS A 185 7.69 1.85 -5.59
N THR A 186 7.35 3.07 -5.18
CA THR A 186 6.45 3.35 -4.05
C THR A 186 5.03 3.58 -4.53
N ILE A 187 4.07 3.03 -3.79
CA ILE A 187 2.65 3.34 -3.89
C ILE A 187 2.19 3.93 -2.55
N LEU A 188 1.69 5.15 -2.58
CA LEU A 188 1.02 5.78 -1.43
C LEU A 188 -0.47 5.50 -1.51
N THR A 189 -1.11 5.20 -0.37
CA THR A 189 -2.55 4.89 -0.34
C THR A 189 -3.36 5.81 0.58
N PRO A 190 -3.21 7.15 0.48
CA PRO A 190 -3.86 8.06 1.42
C PRO A 190 -5.38 8.05 1.29
N ASN A 191 -6.08 8.10 2.42
CA ASN A 191 -7.47 8.57 2.43
C ASN A 191 -7.54 10.09 2.20
N ILE A 192 -8.76 10.64 2.09
CA ILE A 192 -8.98 12.07 1.82
C ILE A 192 -8.21 12.98 2.81
N VAL A 193 -8.23 12.65 4.11
CA VAL A 193 -7.58 13.46 5.17
C VAL A 193 -6.06 13.33 5.12
N GLU A 194 -5.53 12.12 4.92
CA GLU A 194 -4.09 11.88 4.75
C GLU A 194 -3.56 12.58 3.50
N PHE A 195 -4.35 12.56 2.42
CA PHE A 195 -4.01 13.22 1.16
C PHE A 195 -3.97 14.74 1.34
N GLU A 196 -4.98 15.35 1.96
CA GLU A 196 -5.01 16.80 2.19
C GLU A 196 -3.77 17.27 2.98
N ARG A 197 -3.38 16.52 4.01
CA ARG A 197 -2.19 16.83 4.82
C ARG A 197 -0.90 16.77 4.02
N LEU A 198 -0.71 15.69 3.27
CA LEU A 198 0.49 15.52 2.43
C LEU A 198 0.53 16.53 1.29
N PHE A 199 -0.62 16.80 0.66
CA PHE A 199 -0.75 17.80 -0.39
C PHE A 199 -0.39 19.19 0.13
N GLN A 200 -0.96 19.61 1.27
CA GLN A 200 -0.65 20.90 1.87
C GLN A 200 0.81 21.03 2.26
N LYS A 201 1.42 19.95 2.77
CA LYS A 201 2.86 19.91 3.08
C LYS A 201 3.72 20.14 1.83
N MET A 202 3.36 19.54 0.70
CA MET A 202 4.15 19.60 -0.55
C MET A 202 3.89 20.87 -1.37
N MET A 203 2.65 21.37 -1.37
CA MET A 203 2.20 22.42 -2.28
C MET A 203 2.01 23.78 -1.59
N GLY A 204 1.91 23.81 -0.26
CA GLY A 204 1.68 25.04 0.51
C GLY A 204 0.23 25.54 0.53
N HIS A 205 -0.70 24.83 -0.12
CA HIS A 205 -2.13 25.13 -0.12
C HIS A 205 -2.97 23.84 -0.08
N LYS A 206 -4.28 23.96 0.14
CA LYS A 206 -5.20 22.81 0.13
C LYS A 206 -5.53 22.38 -1.31
N PRO A 207 -5.81 21.08 -1.55
CA PRO A 207 -6.26 20.61 -2.86
C PRO A 207 -7.65 21.14 -3.19
N ASP A 208 -7.93 21.38 -4.47
CA ASP A 208 -9.28 21.76 -4.93
C ASP A 208 -10.20 20.52 -4.95
N PRO A 209 -11.30 20.48 -4.18
CA PRO A 209 -12.20 19.32 -4.17
C PRO A 209 -12.78 18.94 -5.54
N LEU A 210 -12.87 19.87 -6.49
CA LEU A 210 -13.40 19.65 -7.83
C LEU A 210 -12.38 19.00 -8.78
N GLU A 211 -11.08 19.10 -8.49
CA GLU A 211 -10.00 18.70 -9.39
C GLU A 211 -9.20 17.48 -8.87
N ALA A 212 -9.88 16.48 -8.31
CA ALA A 212 -9.24 15.33 -7.65
C ALA A 212 -8.13 14.65 -8.51
N VAL A 213 -8.37 14.45 -9.81
CA VAL A 213 -7.38 13.81 -10.72
C VAL A 213 -6.14 14.68 -10.91
N GLU A 214 -6.32 15.99 -11.06
CA GLU A 214 -5.21 16.93 -11.21
C GLU A 214 -4.41 17.04 -9.91
N ASN A 215 -5.09 17.17 -8.76
CA ASN A 215 -4.43 17.22 -7.45
C ASN A 215 -3.55 15.99 -7.21
N VAL A 216 -4.06 14.78 -7.48
CA VAL A 216 -3.30 13.53 -7.28
C VAL A 216 -2.11 13.47 -8.24
N THR A 217 -2.28 13.91 -9.48
CA THR A 217 -1.21 13.97 -10.49
C THR A 217 -0.15 14.99 -10.12
N GLN A 218 -0.54 16.16 -9.63
CA GLN A 218 0.35 17.22 -9.18
C GLN A 218 1.17 16.77 -7.97
N LEU A 219 0.54 16.15 -6.97
CA LEU A 219 1.24 15.62 -5.80
C LEU A 219 2.22 14.50 -6.19
N SER A 220 1.82 13.61 -7.10
CA SER A 220 2.70 12.56 -7.61
C SER A 220 3.94 13.14 -8.28
N LYS A 221 3.79 14.14 -9.15
CA LYS A 221 4.92 14.87 -9.77
C LYS A 221 5.82 15.52 -8.72
N ALA A 222 5.23 16.20 -7.73
CA ALA A 222 5.98 16.86 -6.66
C ALA A 222 6.83 15.89 -5.82
N LEU A 223 6.36 14.64 -5.69
CA LEU A 223 7.08 13.55 -5.03
C LEU A 223 8.02 12.77 -5.96
N GLY A 224 8.23 13.23 -7.20
CA GLY A 224 9.13 12.59 -8.16
C GLY A 224 8.51 11.38 -8.85
N ASN A 225 7.24 11.47 -9.24
CA ASN A 225 6.48 10.44 -9.96
C ASN A 225 6.26 9.16 -9.14
N VAL A 226 6.06 9.31 -7.83
CA VAL A 226 5.60 8.24 -6.95
C VAL A 226 4.12 7.97 -7.22
N THR A 227 3.71 6.70 -7.31
CA THR A 227 2.31 6.37 -7.56
C THR A 227 1.46 6.68 -6.33
N ILE A 228 0.33 7.35 -6.53
CA ILE A 228 -0.62 7.70 -5.45
C ILE A 228 -1.97 7.11 -5.78
N VAL A 229 -2.56 6.40 -4.81
CA VAL A 229 -3.95 5.92 -4.82
C VAL A 229 -4.71 6.66 -3.73
N GLN A 230 -5.37 7.75 -4.09
CA GLN A 230 -6.23 8.49 -3.17
C GLN A 230 -7.54 7.73 -2.99
N LYS A 231 -7.80 7.28 -1.76
CA LYS A 231 -9.00 6.52 -1.39
C LYS A 231 -10.18 7.47 -1.14
N GLY A 232 -11.35 7.16 -1.70
CA GLY A 232 -12.57 7.95 -1.53
C GLY A 232 -13.82 7.20 -1.97
N ASP A 233 -14.90 7.93 -2.26
CA ASP A 233 -16.11 7.35 -2.89
C ASP A 233 -15.78 6.80 -4.29
N HIS A 234 -14.88 7.50 -4.99
CA HIS A 234 -14.18 7.03 -6.16
C HIS A 234 -12.68 7.15 -5.89
N ASP A 235 -11.96 6.05 -6.09
CA ASP A 235 -10.52 6.05 -5.91
C ASP A 235 -9.87 6.74 -7.11
N VAL A 236 -8.85 7.56 -6.88
CA VAL A 236 -8.09 8.25 -7.92
C VAL A 236 -6.66 7.76 -7.88
N ILE A 237 -6.13 7.35 -9.03
CA ILE A 237 -4.75 6.86 -9.16
C ILE A 237 -3.96 7.71 -10.15
N SER A 238 -2.73 8.08 -9.81
CA SER A 238 -1.80 8.72 -10.74
C SER A 238 -0.36 8.31 -10.46
N ASP A 239 0.42 8.18 -11.53
CA ASP A 239 1.88 8.00 -11.52
C ASP A 239 2.64 9.30 -11.84
N GLY A 240 1.92 10.43 -11.95
CA GLY A 240 2.46 11.74 -12.30
C GLY A 240 2.47 11.99 -13.80
N ASN A 241 2.35 10.97 -14.66
CA ASN A 241 2.18 11.15 -16.10
C ASN A 241 0.72 11.03 -16.52
N LYS A 242 -0.03 10.12 -15.89
CA LYS A 242 -1.45 9.87 -16.20
C LYS A 242 -2.24 9.68 -14.92
N GLY A 243 -3.38 10.38 -14.84
CA GLY A 243 -4.38 10.19 -13.79
C GLY A 243 -5.58 9.39 -14.29
N TYR A 244 -6.12 8.53 -13.44
CA TYR A 244 -7.32 7.74 -13.70
C TYR A 244 -8.28 7.82 -12.51
N ARG A 245 -9.58 7.85 -12.79
CA ARG A 245 -10.63 7.74 -11.77
C ARG A 245 -11.24 6.33 -11.85
N LEU A 246 -11.23 5.63 -10.72
CA LEU A 246 -11.64 4.24 -10.60
C LEU A 246 -13.03 4.18 -9.95
N TYR A 247 -14.00 3.70 -10.71
CA TYR A 247 -15.36 3.44 -10.24
C TYR A 247 -15.43 1.95 -9.92
N ALA A 248 -15.70 1.62 -8.65
CA ALA A 248 -15.96 0.26 -8.17
C ALA A 248 -14.79 -0.66 -7.76
N PHE A 249 -13.55 -0.17 -7.56
CA PHE A 249 -12.47 -1.04 -7.03
C PHE A 249 -12.82 -1.72 -5.70
N ASN A 250 -13.40 -0.94 -4.78
CA ASN A 250 -13.82 -1.44 -3.47
C ASN A 250 -15.04 -2.39 -3.56
N GLN A 251 -15.91 -2.22 -4.55
CA GLN A 251 -17.13 -3.03 -4.71
C GLN A 251 -16.79 -4.41 -5.32
N LEU A 252 -15.90 -4.43 -6.32
CA LEU A 252 -15.40 -5.66 -6.96
C LEU A 252 -14.67 -6.61 -5.99
N ILE A 253 -13.89 -6.04 -5.06
CA ILE A 253 -13.18 -6.80 -4.02
C ILE A 253 -14.15 -7.25 -2.91
N SER A 254 -15.08 -6.40 -2.49
CA SER A 254 -16.09 -6.73 -1.46
C SER A 254 -16.99 -7.91 -1.89
N ASP A 255 -17.43 -7.93 -3.15
CA ASP A 255 -18.40 -8.92 -3.64
C ASP A 255 -17.79 -10.32 -3.88
N ARG A 256 -16.47 -10.40 -4.14
CA ARG A 256 -15.81 -11.70 -4.42
C ARG A 256 -15.07 -12.32 -3.25
N ILE A 257 -14.66 -11.53 -2.25
CA ILE A 257 -13.89 -12.03 -1.09
C ILE A 257 -14.81 -12.24 0.13
N GLY A 258 -16.13 -12.03 -0.01
CA GLY A 258 -17.11 -12.37 1.02
C GLY A 258 -17.06 -11.49 2.28
N PHE A 259 -16.39 -10.33 2.22
CA PHE A 259 -16.35 -9.37 3.32
C PHE A 259 -17.23 -8.16 2.98
N HIS A 260 -18.50 -8.23 3.39
CA HIS A 260 -19.41 -7.08 3.30
C HIS A 260 -18.95 -6.00 4.28
N ARG A 261 -18.79 -4.78 3.75
CA ARG A 261 -18.68 -3.56 4.56
C ARG A 261 -20.03 -3.37 5.27
N GLN A 262 -20.16 -3.74 6.54
CA GLN A 262 -21.22 -3.17 7.37
C GLN A 262 -20.85 -1.71 7.61
N ILE A 263 -21.29 -0.84 6.71
CA ILE A 263 -21.40 0.59 7.01
C ILE A 263 -22.61 0.69 7.94
N PRO A 264 -22.48 1.17 9.19
CA PRO A 264 -23.64 1.46 10.00
C PRO A 264 -24.42 2.58 9.30
N ASP A 265 -25.64 2.27 8.90
CA ASP A 265 -26.57 3.26 8.37
C ASP A 265 -26.95 4.21 9.51
N THR A 266 -26.30 5.37 9.58
CA THR A 266 -26.63 6.42 10.56
C THR A 266 -27.74 7.34 10.05
N ARG A 267 -28.47 6.94 9.01
CA ARG A 267 -29.71 7.61 8.60
C ARG A 267 -30.93 6.79 8.99
N HIS A 268 -31.07 6.47 10.26
CA HIS A 268 -32.35 6.33 10.95
C HIS A 268 -32.07 5.87 12.38
N GLN A 269 -31.88 6.81 13.30
CA GLN A 269 -32.33 6.69 14.69
C GLN A 269 -32.27 8.06 15.36
N LEU A 270 -33.47 8.51 15.73
CA LEU A 270 -33.73 9.44 16.84
C LEU A 270 -33.18 8.86 18.14
#